data_AF-A0A7S0S4M6-F1
#
_entry.id   AF-A0A7S0S4M6-F1
#
_cell.length_a   1.000
_cell.length_b   1.000
_cell.length_c   1.000
_cell.angle_alpha   90.00
_cell.angle_beta   90.00
_cell.angle_gamma   90.00
#
_symmetry.space_group_name_H-M   'P 1'
#
loop_
_entity.id
_entity.type
_entity.pdbx_description
1 polymer ?
#
loop_
_entity_poly.entity_id
_entity_poly.type
_entity_poly.pdbx_seq_one_letter_code
_entity_poly.pdbx_strand_id
1 'polypeptide(L)'
;VHFNDVYNIAPGVKEPVGGAARMAHVIKSMSNENPLVLFSGDAFSPSAMSTITLGAHMPPILNTLNIKAACLGNHDLDFGLPACQALVKQCNFPWLASNVLEVETGKLIPGFHRTVMLEHQGVKVGVMGIIEPEWLQTLAALDPATLVCLPFVDE
;
A
#
# COMPACT_ATOMS: atom_id res chain seq x y z
N VAL A 1 -9.80 -4.25 11.00
CA VAL A 1 -10.39 -3.71 9.76
C VAL A 1 -9.32 -3.74 8.69
N HIS A 2 -9.66 -4.23 7.51
CA HIS A 2 -8.75 -4.34 6.38
C HIS A 2 -9.43 -3.82 5.11
N PHE A 3 -8.62 -3.26 4.21
CA PHE A 3 -9.01 -2.91 2.85
C PHE A 3 -7.78 -2.96 1.93
N ASN A 4 -8.03 -2.95 0.62
CA ASN A 4 -7.04 -3.03 -0.46
C ASN A 4 -7.64 -2.45 -1.75
N ASP A 5 -6.81 -2.24 -2.79
CA ASP A 5 -7.27 -1.95 -4.15
C ASP A 5 -8.20 -0.72 -4.24
N VAL A 6 -7.81 0.37 -3.58
CA VAL A 6 -8.63 1.59 -3.46
C VAL A 6 -8.22 2.64 -4.47
N TYR A 7 -8.75 2.51 -5.68
CA TYR A 7 -8.35 3.36 -6.80
C TYR A 7 -9.16 4.65 -6.94
N ASN A 8 -10.46 4.60 -6.68
CA ASN A 8 -11.38 5.68 -6.99
C ASN A 8 -11.79 6.47 -5.76
N ILE A 9 -11.47 7.77 -5.74
CA ILE A 9 -11.91 8.67 -4.67
C ILE A 9 -13.38 9.11 -4.82
N ALA A 10 -13.84 9.22 -6.07
CA ALA A 10 -15.18 9.65 -6.39
C ALA A 10 -16.22 8.57 -6.03
N PRO A 11 -17.44 8.96 -5.62
CA PRO A 11 -18.48 7.99 -5.34
C PRO A 11 -18.97 7.30 -6.62
N GLY A 12 -18.99 5.96 -6.62
CA GLY A 12 -19.70 5.16 -7.62
C GLY A 12 -21.17 4.95 -7.25
N VAL A 13 -22.05 4.80 -8.25
CA VAL A 13 -23.47 4.40 -8.08
C VAL A 13 -23.78 3.03 -8.71
N LYS A 14 -22.78 2.43 -9.36
CA LYS A 14 -22.78 1.07 -9.91
C LYS A 14 -21.53 0.37 -9.41
N GLU A 15 -21.55 -0.95 -9.34
CA GLU A 15 -20.42 -1.74 -8.86
C GLU A 15 -19.14 -1.47 -9.67
N PRO A 16 -17.96 -1.32 -9.02
CA PRO A 16 -17.78 -1.27 -7.56
C PRO A 16 -18.36 0.01 -6.92
N VAL A 17 -19.26 -0.15 -5.94
CA VAL A 17 -19.85 0.98 -5.19
C VAL A 17 -18.94 1.35 -4.03
N GLY A 18 -18.44 2.59 -3.99
CA GLY A 18 -17.46 2.98 -2.97
C GLY A 18 -17.08 4.44 -3.02
N GLY A 19 -15.83 4.77 -2.80
CA GLY A 19 -15.32 6.14 -2.79
C GLY A 19 -14.75 6.54 -1.44
N ALA A 20 -13.72 7.37 -1.49
CA ALA A 20 -12.88 7.69 -0.33
C ALA A 20 -13.67 8.20 0.87
N ALA A 21 -14.64 9.10 0.65
CA ALA A 21 -15.45 9.67 1.74
C ALA A 21 -16.30 8.61 2.46
N ARG A 22 -16.88 7.65 1.72
CA ARG A 22 -17.68 6.57 2.32
C ARG A 22 -16.80 5.58 3.09
N MET A 23 -15.67 5.18 2.50
CA MET A 23 -14.69 4.35 3.18
C MET A 23 -14.21 5.00 4.48
N ALA A 24 -13.80 6.26 4.42
CA ALA A 24 -13.35 7.01 5.60
C ALA A 24 -14.44 7.11 6.67
N HIS A 25 -15.69 7.33 6.27
CA HIS A 25 -16.83 7.34 7.20
C HIS A 25 -17.02 5.98 7.88
N VAL A 26 -17.00 4.88 7.14
CA VAL A 26 -17.16 3.52 7.70
C VAL A 26 -16.05 3.20 8.68
N ILE A 27 -14.78 3.42 8.31
CA ILE A 27 -13.63 3.20 9.20
C ILE A 27 -13.76 4.06 10.46
N LYS A 28 -14.15 5.33 10.32
CA LYS A 28 -14.34 6.24 11.44
C LYS A 28 -15.51 5.84 12.34
N SER A 29 -16.60 5.28 11.78
CA SER A 29 -17.74 4.83 12.59
C SER A 29 -17.39 3.66 13.52
N MET A 30 -16.34 2.90 13.19
CA MET A 30 -15.82 1.81 14.01
C MET A 30 -14.85 2.29 15.11
N SER A 31 -14.58 3.59 15.23
CA SER A 31 -13.54 4.11 16.14
C SER A 31 -13.75 3.74 17.61
N ASN A 32 -15.01 3.55 18.03
CA ASN A 32 -15.35 3.16 19.41
C ASN A 32 -14.85 1.75 19.76
N GLU A 33 -14.69 0.87 18.78
CA GLU A 33 -14.12 -0.47 18.95
C GLU A 33 -12.59 -0.44 18.92
N ASN A 34 -11.99 0.73 18.63
CA ASN A 34 -10.56 0.93 18.47
C ASN A 34 -9.90 -0.17 17.60
N PRO A 35 -10.33 -0.35 16.34
CA PRO A 35 -9.83 -1.45 15.51
C PRO A 35 -8.40 -1.22 15.06
N LEU A 36 -7.65 -2.31 14.89
CA LEU A 36 -6.44 -2.31 14.09
C LEU A 36 -6.82 -2.16 12.60
N VAL A 37 -6.36 -1.08 11.96
CA VAL A 37 -6.60 -0.79 10.53
C VAL A 37 -5.35 -1.15 9.74
N LEU A 38 -5.47 -2.08 8.81
CA LEU A 38 -4.40 -2.54 7.92
C LEU A 38 -4.80 -2.33 6.46
N PHE A 39 -3.81 -2.07 5.60
CA PHE A 39 -4.03 -1.81 4.18
C PHE A 39 -3.14 -2.72 3.32
N SER A 40 -3.66 -3.43 2.32
CA SER A 40 -2.83 -4.32 1.48
C SER A 40 -2.30 -3.68 0.20
N GLY A 41 -2.18 -2.35 0.16
CA GLY A 41 -1.58 -1.65 -0.96
C GLY A 41 -2.51 -1.43 -2.13
N ASP A 42 -1.92 -1.09 -3.27
CA ASP A 42 -2.62 -0.71 -4.50
C ASP A 42 -3.48 0.54 -4.27
N ALA A 43 -2.78 1.62 -3.93
CA ALA A 43 -3.37 2.92 -3.64
C ALA A 43 -3.19 3.91 -4.78
N PHE A 44 -2.03 3.92 -5.45
CA PHE A 44 -1.64 5.05 -6.29
C PHE A 44 -2.17 5.00 -7.72
N SER A 45 -2.56 3.83 -8.21
CA SER A 45 -3.07 3.55 -9.56
C SER A 45 -3.93 2.28 -9.53
N PRO A 46 -4.84 2.00 -10.48
CA PRO A 46 -5.23 2.82 -11.63
C PRO A 46 -6.56 3.55 -11.43
N SER A 47 -6.54 4.89 -11.55
CA SER A 47 -7.75 5.70 -11.58
C SER A 47 -7.65 6.85 -12.55
N ALA A 48 -8.79 7.41 -12.96
CA ALA A 48 -8.81 8.61 -13.79
C ALA A 48 -8.08 9.80 -13.11
N MET A 49 -8.03 9.83 -11.78
CA MET A 49 -7.28 10.83 -11.03
C MET A 49 -5.78 10.51 -10.98
N SER A 50 -5.40 9.22 -10.96
CA SER A 50 -3.99 8.84 -10.93
C SER A 50 -3.26 9.21 -12.22
N THR A 51 -3.93 9.23 -13.37
CA THR A 51 -3.31 9.65 -14.64
C THR A 51 -2.90 11.13 -14.66
N ILE A 52 -3.58 11.98 -13.87
CA ILE A 52 -3.30 13.41 -13.77
C ILE A 52 -2.35 13.71 -12.60
N THR A 53 -2.58 13.04 -11.46
CA THR A 53 -1.89 13.36 -10.20
C THR A 53 -0.72 12.44 -9.90
N LEU A 54 -0.52 11.39 -10.69
CA LEU A 54 0.49 10.34 -10.47
C LEU A 54 0.41 9.79 -9.04
N GLY A 55 -0.80 9.49 -8.57
CA GLY A 55 -1.06 8.95 -7.23
C GLY A 55 -1.10 9.97 -6.08
N ALA A 56 -0.66 11.21 -6.28
CA ALA A 56 -0.55 12.23 -5.22
C ALA A 56 -1.88 12.62 -4.54
N HIS A 57 -3.01 12.27 -5.14
CA HIS A 57 -4.33 12.48 -4.55
C HIS A 57 -4.64 11.56 -3.35
N MET A 58 -3.92 10.44 -3.19
CA MET A 58 -4.24 9.41 -2.20
C MET A 58 -3.62 9.60 -0.80
N PRO A 59 -2.34 9.99 -0.63
CA PRO A 59 -1.74 10.15 0.70
C PRO A 59 -2.56 11.02 1.66
N PRO A 60 -3.13 12.19 1.27
CA PRO A 60 -3.96 13.00 2.16
C PRO A 60 -5.18 12.26 2.70
N ILE A 61 -5.78 11.36 1.90
CA ILE A 61 -6.93 10.56 2.26
C ILE A 61 -6.51 9.44 3.22
N LEU A 62 -5.50 8.66 2.83
CA LEU A 62 -5.02 7.51 3.60
C LEU A 62 -4.56 7.92 5.01
N ASN A 63 -3.91 9.08 5.12
CA ASN A 63 -3.46 9.65 6.39
C ASN A 63 -4.60 9.95 7.38
N THR A 64 -5.85 10.03 6.92
CA THR A 64 -7.02 10.23 7.79
C THR A 64 -7.58 8.92 8.38
N LEU A 65 -7.12 7.76 7.90
CA LEU A 65 -7.73 6.45 8.18
C LEU A 65 -7.09 5.70 9.36
N ASN A 66 -6.08 6.29 10.03
CA ASN A 66 -5.36 5.67 11.15
C ASN A 66 -4.80 4.26 10.82
N ILE A 67 -4.31 4.10 9.59
CA ILE A 67 -3.66 2.86 9.11
C ILE A 67 -2.44 2.59 9.99
N LYS A 68 -2.27 1.33 10.40
CA LYS A 68 -1.14 0.91 11.25
C LYS A 68 0.01 0.30 10.46
N ALA A 69 -0.28 -0.29 9.32
CA ALA A 69 0.70 -0.74 8.35
C ALA A 69 0.03 -0.91 6.98
N ALA A 70 0.80 -0.67 5.92
CA ALA A 70 0.41 -0.93 4.55
C ALA A 70 1.35 -1.92 3.88
N CYS A 71 0.87 -2.79 2.99
CA CYS A 71 1.70 -3.58 2.09
C CYS A 71 1.97 -2.79 0.81
N LEU A 72 3.15 -2.94 0.21
CA LEU A 72 3.38 -2.55 -1.18
C LEU A 72 2.50 -3.41 -2.09
N GLY A 73 1.75 -2.77 -2.98
CA GLY A 73 1.08 -3.43 -4.10
C GLY A 73 1.80 -3.19 -5.42
N ASN A 74 1.42 -3.91 -6.47
CA ASN A 74 2.05 -3.75 -7.79
C ASN A 74 1.67 -2.40 -8.43
N HIS A 75 0.42 -1.96 -8.30
CA HIS A 75 -0.01 -0.70 -8.89
C HIS A 75 0.54 0.54 -8.17
N ASP A 76 1.11 0.37 -6.97
CA ASP A 76 1.87 1.44 -6.32
C ASP A 76 3.17 1.79 -7.08
N LEU A 77 3.61 0.91 -8.00
CA LEU A 77 4.82 1.07 -8.83
C LEU A 77 4.51 1.47 -10.29
N ASP A 78 3.24 1.67 -10.66
CA ASP A 78 2.82 2.01 -12.04
C ASP A 78 3.46 3.30 -12.59
N PHE A 79 3.90 4.20 -11.70
CA PHE A 79 4.60 5.44 -12.05
C PHE A 79 6.12 5.38 -11.79
N GLY A 80 6.64 4.17 -11.56
CA GLY A 80 8.03 3.90 -11.27
C GLY A 80 8.38 4.00 -9.78
N LEU A 81 9.50 3.38 -9.42
CA LEU A 81 9.99 3.29 -8.04
C LEU A 81 10.21 4.66 -7.37
N PRO A 82 10.81 5.69 -8.03
CA PRO A 82 11.00 6.99 -7.41
C PRO A 82 9.68 7.70 -7.05
N ALA A 83 8.66 7.58 -7.89
CA ALA A 83 7.33 8.15 -7.62
C ALA A 83 6.67 7.43 -6.43
N CYS A 84 6.72 6.09 -6.42
CA CYS A 84 6.25 5.28 -5.31
C CYS A 84 6.88 5.71 -3.98
N GLN A 85 8.21 5.80 -3.93
CA GLN A 85 8.95 6.23 -2.72
C GLN A 85 8.56 7.64 -2.27
N ALA A 86 8.32 8.57 -3.20
CA ALA A 86 7.90 9.92 -2.88
C ALA A 86 6.48 9.97 -2.28
N LEU A 87 5.56 9.11 -2.73
CA LEU A 87 4.20 9.01 -2.22
C LEU A 87 4.16 8.29 -0.86
N VAL A 88 4.94 7.21 -0.70
CA VAL A 88 5.11 6.49 0.57
C VAL A 88 5.62 7.43 1.66
N LYS A 89 6.58 8.31 1.35
CA LYS A 89 7.09 9.34 2.28
C LYS A 89 6.03 10.36 2.73
N GLN A 90 4.95 10.52 1.97
CA GLN A 90 3.83 11.40 2.34
C GLN A 90 2.81 10.70 3.24
N CYS A 91 2.91 9.38 3.41
CA CYS A 91 2.05 8.60 4.31
C CYS A 91 2.58 8.65 5.75
N ASN A 92 1.67 8.68 6.73
CA ASN A 92 2.00 8.75 8.17
C ASN A 92 2.03 7.37 8.87
N PHE A 93 2.13 6.31 8.09
CA PHE A 93 2.14 4.91 8.53
C PHE A 93 3.22 4.12 7.77
N PRO A 94 3.75 3.03 8.36
CA PRO A 94 4.79 2.24 7.72
C PRO A 94 4.24 1.46 6.52
N TRP A 95 5.00 1.48 5.42
CA TRP A 95 4.80 0.61 4.27
C TRP A 95 5.74 -0.59 4.34
N LEU A 96 5.24 -1.77 3.98
CA LEU A 96 5.91 -3.05 4.11
C LEU A 96 6.20 -3.68 2.75
N ALA A 97 7.42 -4.16 2.59
CA ALA A 97 7.86 -4.91 1.41
C ALA A 97 8.77 -6.05 1.89
N SER A 98 8.18 -7.07 2.52
CA SER A 98 8.92 -8.09 3.27
C SER A 98 9.79 -8.98 2.39
N ASN A 99 9.38 -9.19 1.14
CA ASN A 99 10.04 -10.04 0.18
C ASN A 99 10.52 -9.31 -1.08
N VAL A 100 10.57 -7.98 -1.10
CA VAL A 100 11.05 -7.21 -2.26
C VAL A 100 12.33 -6.46 -1.91
N LEU A 101 13.36 -6.61 -2.75
CA LEU A 101 14.67 -5.99 -2.58
C LEU A 101 15.12 -5.27 -3.85
N GLU A 102 15.95 -4.25 -3.70
CA GLU A 102 16.70 -3.67 -4.81
C GLU A 102 17.79 -4.65 -5.26
N VAL A 103 17.85 -4.95 -6.56
CA VAL A 103 18.80 -5.92 -7.12
C VAL A 103 20.25 -5.46 -6.94
N GLU A 104 20.52 -4.18 -7.19
CA GLU A 104 21.89 -3.64 -7.14
C GLU A 104 22.49 -3.71 -5.73
N THR A 105 21.68 -3.44 -4.70
CA THR A 105 22.15 -3.30 -3.32
C THR A 105 21.89 -4.54 -2.47
N GLY A 106 20.95 -5.40 -2.89
CA GLY A 106 20.41 -6.50 -2.07
C GLY A 106 19.68 -6.01 -0.81
N LYS A 107 19.33 -4.72 -0.74
CA LYS A 107 18.69 -4.10 0.42
C LYS A 107 17.22 -3.86 0.16
N LEU A 108 16.51 -3.60 1.25
CA LEU A 108 15.13 -3.17 1.21
C LEU A 108 15.01 -1.80 0.52
N ILE A 109 13.91 -1.62 -0.21
CA ILE A 109 13.58 -0.36 -0.87
C ILE A 109 13.56 0.79 0.16
N PRO A 110 14.26 1.91 -0.09
CA PRO A 110 14.19 3.09 0.77
C PRO A 110 12.76 3.55 1.05
N GLY A 111 12.43 3.74 2.33
CA GLY A 111 11.09 4.15 2.77
C GLY A 111 10.14 3.01 3.13
N PHE A 112 10.55 1.76 2.89
CA PHE A 112 9.80 0.57 3.29
C PHE A 112 10.42 -0.08 4.53
N HIS A 113 9.64 -0.92 5.19
CA HIS A 113 10.07 -1.79 6.28
C HIS A 113 9.88 -3.25 5.90
N ARG A 114 10.77 -4.13 6.40
CA ARG A 114 10.62 -5.57 6.18
C ARG A 114 9.44 -6.12 6.98
N THR A 115 9.30 -5.72 8.24
CA THR A 115 8.18 -6.05 9.12
C THR A 115 7.96 -4.90 10.09
N VAL A 116 6.83 -4.91 10.79
CA VAL A 116 6.59 -4.01 11.94
C VAL A 116 5.98 -4.80 13.10
N MET A 117 6.36 -4.45 14.32
CA MET A 117 5.72 -4.96 15.54
C MET A 117 4.79 -3.87 16.07
N LEU A 118 3.49 -4.14 16.08
CA LEU A 118 2.46 -3.25 16.59
C LEU A 118 2.07 -3.70 18.00
N GLU A 119 1.80 -2.75 18.89
CA GLU A 119 1.13 -3.04 20.15
C GLU A 119 -0.33 -2.59 20.05
N HIS A 120 -1.26 -3.49 20.33
CA HIS A 120 -2.68 -3.24 20.22
C HIS A 120 -3.43 -3.93 21.34
N GLN A 121 -4.09 -3.15 22.21
CA GLN A 121 -4.88 -3.67 23.34
C GLN A 121 -4.09 -4.65 24.23
N GLY A 122 -2.81 -4.36 24.48
CA GLY A 122 -1.92 -5.20 25.28
C GLY A 122 -1.35 -6.43 24.56
N VAL A 123 -1.66 -6.61 23.28
CA VAL A 123 -1.14 -7.72 22.44
C VAL A 123 -0.10 -7.18 21.45
N LYS A 124 1.02 -7.89 21.33
CA LYS A 124 2.02 -7.63 20.29
C LYS A 124 1.63 -8.36 19.01
N VAL A 125 1.54 -7.62 17.91
CA VAL A 125 1.15 -8.12 16.58
C VAL A 125 2.29 -7.86 15.61
N GLY A 126 2.93 -8.92 15.13
CA GLY A 126 3.90 -8.84 14.04
C GLY A 126 3.19 -8.77 12.69
N VAL A 127 3.59 -7.83 11.84
CA VAL A 127 3.00 -7.62 10.51
C VAL A 127 4.09 -7.68 9.44
N MET A 128 3.78 -8.38 8.35
CA MET A 128 4.60 -8.52 7.15
C MET A 128 3.74 -8.25 5.91
N GLY A 129 4.34 -7.69 4.86
CA GLY A 129 3.70 -7.41 3.59
C GLY A 129 4.36 -8.23 2.48
N ILE A 130 3.60 -9.13 1.85
CA ILE A 130 4.09 -10.06 0.83
C ILE A 130 3.54 -9.65 -0.53
N ILE A 131 4.43 -9.61 -1.51
CA ILE A 131 4.13 -9.27 -2.90
C ILE A 131 4.30 -10.51 -3.76
N GLU A 132 3.38 -10.73 -4.69
CA GLU A 132 3.44 -11.81 -5.68
C GLU A 132 4.61 -11.56 -6.64
N PRO A 133 5.57 -12.49 -6.80
CA PRO A 133 6.73 -12.32 -7.68
C PRO A 133 6.37 -12.01 -9.14
N GLU A 134 5.31 -12.63 -9.63
CA GLU A 134 4.82 -12.50 -11.00
C GLU A 134 4.34 -11.07 -11.31
N TRP A 135 3.84 -10.33 -10.32
CA TRP A 135 3.34 -8.99 -10.55
C TRP A 135 4.44 -7.98 -10.88
N LEU A 136 5.65 -8.13 -10.32
CA LEU A 136 6.75 -7.20 -10.64
C LEU A 136 7.17 -7.29 -12.11
N GLN A 137 6.95 -8.45 -12.74
CA GLN A 137 7.33 -8.70 -14.13
C GLN A 137 6.37 -8.03 -15.13
N THR A 138 5.18 -7.61 -14.70
CA THR A 138 4.17 -7.02 -15.58
C THR A 138 4.17 -5.48 -15.59
N LEU A 139 5.00 -4.86 -14.75
CA LEU A 139 5.05 -3.41 -14.56
C LEU A 139 5.85 -2.71 -15.67
N ALA A 140 5.17 -1.98 -16.54
CA ALA A 140 5.81 -1.29 -17.66
C ALA A 140 6.74 -0.13 -17.23
N ALA A 141 6.49 0.48 -16.06
CA ALA A 141 7.27 1.60 -15.54
C ALA A 141 8.45 1.19 -14.66
N LEU A 142 8.68 -0.11 -14.49
CA LEU A 142 9.77 -0.67 -13.70
C LEU A 142 10.66 -1.51 -14.61
N ASP A 143 11.96 -1.24 -14.63
CA ASP A 143 12.92 -2.17 -15.23
C ASP A 143 12.95 -3.46 -14.38
N PRO A 144 12.68 -4.64 -14.95
CA PRO A 144 12.74 -5.91 -14.22
C PRO A 144 14.08 -6.16 -13.50
N ALA A 145 15.18 -5.51 -13.92
CA ALA A 145 16.47 -5.57 -13.25
C ALA A 145 16.57 -4.67 -11.99
N THR A 146 15.52 -3.91 -11.65
CA THR A 146 15.53 -2.98 -10.51
C THR A 146 15.20 -3.69 -9.20
N LEU A 147 14.14 -4.50 -9.20
CA LEU A 147 13.59 -5.13 -8.00
C LEU A 147 13.54 -6.65 -8.17
N VAL A 148 13.89 -7.36 -7.11
CA VAL A 148 13.72 -8.81 -7.01
C VAL A 148 12.72 -9.14 -5.93
N CYS A 149 11.76 -10.00 -6.26
CA CYS A 149 10.84 -10.59 -5.30
C CYS A 149 11.38 -11.97 -4.87
N LEU A 150 11.61 -12.16 -3.58
CA LEU A 150 12.05 -13.43 -3.02
C LEU A 150 10.83 -14.34 -2.79
N PRO A 151 10.91 -15.63 -3.13
CA PRO A 151 9.89 -16.59 -2.73
C PRO A 151 9.86 -16.66 -1.19
N PHE A 152 8.65 -16.82 -0.64
CA PHE A 152 8.48 -16.91 0.80
C PHE A 152 8.49 -18.36 1.32
N VAL A 153 8.20 -19.31 0.43
CA VAL A 153 8.26 -20.75 0.70
C VAL A 153 9.22 -21.34 -0.33
N ASP A 154 10.21 -22.09 0.13
CA ASP A 154 11.06 -22.90 -0.76
C ASP A 154 10.19 -24.08 -1.27
N GLU A 155 10.15 -24.28 -2.58
CA GLU A 155 9.53 -25.47 -3.20
C GLU A 155 10.34 -26.76 -2.93
#